data_AF-A0A4W3GBX2-F1
#
_entry.id   AF-A0A4W3GBX2-F1
#
_cell.length_a   1.000
_cell.length_b   1.000
_cell.length_c   1.000
_cell.angle_alpha   90.00
_cell.angle_beta   90.00
_cell.angle_gamma   90.00
#
_symmetry.space_group_name_H-M   'P 1'
#
loop_
_entity.id
_entity.type
_entity.pdbx_description
1 polymer ?
#
loop_
_entity_poly.entity_id
_entity_poly.type
_entity_poly.pdbx_seq_one_letter_code
_entity_poly.pdbx_strand_id
1 'polypeptide(L)'
;MYNCTNGFEFDSHCTLNCNGQADGVPIRCSKDGTWTEEFRLCEHVHGDCPPPPEVNLVEYSCNEGYAIGVTCALSCVIPPTDAVVLPSNVTADNMEHWMEATKVQVKFKESNLLTH
;
A
#
# COMPACT_ATOMS: atom_id res chain seq x y z
N MET A 1 -19.97 2.37 1.68
CA MET A 1 -19.52 1.79 2.95
C MET A 1 -19.55 2.83 4.06
N TYR A 2 -19.03 4.05 3.85
CA TYR A 2 -19.20 5.18 4.77
C TYR A 2 -20.04 6.30 4.14
N ASN A 3 -20.83 7.00 4.95
CA ASN A 3 -21.56 8.20 4.58
C ASN A 3 -21.16 9.33 5.53
N CYS A 4 -20.44 10.33 4.99
CA CYS A 4 -19.88 11.43 5.77
C CYS A 4 -20.46 12.76 5.30
N THR A 5 -20.74 13.66 6.23
CA THR A 5 -21.32 14.98 5.92
C THR A 5 -20.39 15.89 5.12
N ASN A 6 -19.07 15.82 5.32
CA ASN A 6 -18.08 16.70 4.67
C ASN A 6 -16.78 15.94 4.32
N GLY A 7 -16.92 14.72 3.80
CA GLY A 7 -15.78 13.86 3.50
C GLY A 7 -14.98 13.52 4.76
N PHE A 8 -13.68 13.83 4.75
CA PHE A 8 -12.75 13.56 5.86
C PHE A 8 -12.23 14.85 6.53
N GLU A 9 -12.92 15.98 6.33
CA GLU A 9 -12.53 17.25 6.93
C GLU A 9 -12.86 17.32 8.42
N PHE A 10 -12.27 18.28 9.13
CA PHE A 10 -12.58 18.55 10.54
C PHE A 10 -14.10 18.65 10.76
N ASP A 11 -14.57 18.05 11.85
CA ASP A 11 -15.98 18.03 12.26
C ASP A 11 -16.91 17.22 11.32
N SER A 12 -16.35 16.47 10.36
CA SER A 12 -17.13 15.53 9.56
C SER A 12 -17.71 14.43 10.45
N HIS A 13 -19.00 14.15 10.28
CA HIS A 13 -19.70 13.06 10.95
C HIS A 13 -19.93 11.95 9.94
N CYS A 14 -19.36 10.78 10.20
CA CYS A 14 -19.39 9.62 9.33
C CYS A 14 -20.19 8.48 9.97
N THR A 15 -21.08 7.87 9.21
CA THR A 15 -21.75 6.63 9.60
C THR A 15 -21.39 5.50 8.64
N LEU A 16 -21.21 4.30 9.19
CA LEU A 16 -21.02 3.10 8.39
C LEU A 16 -22.40 2.61 7.94
N ASN A 17 -22.57 2.38 6.64
CA ASN A 17 -23.79 1.81 6.07
C ASN A 17 -23.57 0.34 5.75
N CYS A 18 -24.19 -0.53 6.53
CA CYS A 18 -24.13 -1.98 6.40
C CYS A 18 -25.44 -2.50 5.80
N ASN A 19 -25.43 -2.87 4.52
CA ASN A 19 -26.61 -3.41 3.81
C ASN A 19 -27.91 -2.61 3.99
N GLY A 20 -27.81 -1.28 3.99
CA GLY A 20 -28.98 -0.38 4.09
C GLY A 20 -29.36 0.00 5.52
N GLN A 21 -28.64 -0.49 6.52
CA GLN A 21 -28.78 -0.09 7.91
C GLN A 21 -27.57 0.77 8.30
N ALA A 22 -27.83 2.00 8.75
CA ALA A 22 -26.81 2.79 9.42
C ALA A 22 -26.51 2.10 10.75
N ASP A 23 -25.28 1.63 10.91
CA ASP A 23 -24.85 0.96 12.14
C ASP A 23 -23.96 1.90 12.96
N GLY A 24 -24.20 1.94 14.27
CA GLY A 24 -23.40 2.68 15.24
C GLY A 24 -23.67 4.20 15.39
N VAL A 25 -22.88 4.79 16.27
CA VAL A 25 -22.83 6.25 16.56
C VAL A 25 -21.97 6.93 15.49
N PRO A 26 -22.32 8.15 15.02
CA PRO A 26 -21.50 8.86 14.03
C PRO A 26 -20.06 9.08 14.53
N ILE A 27 -19.09 8.68 13.72
CA ILE A 27 -17.66 8.89 13.97
C ILE A 27 -17.30 10.31 13.55
N ARG A 28 -16.64 11.07 14.41
CA ARG A 28 -16.31 12.48 14.17
C ARG A 28 -14.82 12.68 13.92
N CYS A 29 -14.48 13.49 12.92
CA CYS A 29 -13.11 13.95 12.68
C CYS A 29 -12.75 15.06 13.66
N SER A 30 -11.76 14.81 14.52
CA SER A 30 -11.30 15.73 15.55
C SER A 30 -10.24 16.70 15.02
N LYS A 31 -9.99 17.79 15.75
CA LYS A 31 -9.10 18.88 15.31
C LYS A 31 -7.63 18.44 15.16
N ASP A 32 -7.24 17.44 15.91
CA ASP A 32 -5.94 16.78 15.87
C ASP A 32 -5.77 15.82 14.67
N GLY A 33 -6.80 15.68 13.82
CA GLY A 33 -6.76 14.82 12.63
C GLY A 33 -7.04 13.35 12.92
N THR A 34 -7.50 13.03 14.14
CA THR A 34 -7.91 11.67 14.52
C THR A 34 -9.43 11.52 14.50
N TRP A 35 -9.90 10.28 14.36
CA TRP A 35 -11.32 9.96 14.48
C TRP A 35 -11.65 9.61 15.93
N THR A 36 -12.84 10.01 16.39
CA THR A 36 -13.29 9.73 17.77
C THR A 36 -13.46 8.24 18.05
N GLU A 37 -13.65 7.42 17.02
CA GLU A 37 -13.76 5.97 17.08
C GLU A 37 -13.05 5.35 15.87
N GLU A 38 -12.66 4.08 16.00
CA GLU A 38 -12.12 3.32 14.88
C GLU A 38 -13.23 2.88 13.92
N PHE A 39 -12.93 2.89 12.63
CA PHE A 39 -13.82 2.33 11.61
C PHE A 39 -13.82 0.80 11.71
N ARG A 40 -14.85 0.24 12.35
CA ARG A 40 -15.07 -1.21 12.37
C ARG A 40 -15.81 -1.64 11.11
N LEU A 41 -15.34 -2.71 10.47
CA LEU A 41 -16.07 -3.36 9.38
C LEU A 41 -17.38 -3.97 9.92
N CYS A 42 -18.43 -4.02 9.08
CA CYS A 42 -19.68 -4.67 9.46
C CYS A 42 -19.43 -6.14 9.79
N GLU A 43 -20.08 -6.69 10.82
CA GLU A 43 -19.89 -8.10 11.23
C GLU A 43 -20.18 -9.13 10.12
N HIS A 44 -20.95 -8.75 9.11
CA HIS A 44 -21.42 -9.64 8.04
C HIS A 44 -20.74 -9.41 6.68
N VAL A 45 -19.66 -8.61 6.62
CA VAL A 45 -18.89 -8.51 5.37
C VAL A 45 -18.02 -9.77 5.25
N HIS A 46 -18.51 -10.75 4.49
CA HIS A 46 -17.78 -12.00 4.23
C HIS A 46 -17.23 -12.01 2.81
N GLY A 47 -16.04 -12.59 2.65
CA GLY A 47 -15.39 -12.77 1.36
C GLY A 47 -13.89 -12.56 1.42
N ASP A 48 -13.23 -12.91 0.33
CA ASP A 48 -11.80 -12.71 0.13
C ASP A 48 -11.57 -11.64 -0.93
N CYS A 49 -10.58 -10.78 -0.71
CA CYS A 49 -10.04 -9.93 -1.74
C CYS A 49 -9.31 -10.78 -2.79
N PRO A 50 -9.37 -10.40 -4.08
CA PRO A 50 -8.50 -11.03 -5.06
C PRO A 50 -7.04 -10.79 -4.67
N PRO A 51 -6.13 -11.76 -4.91
CA PRO A 51 -4.71 -11.58 -4.68
C PRO A 51 -4.19 -10.32 -5.42
N PRO A 52 -3.27 -9.56 -4.82
CA PRO A 52 -2.64 -8.42 -5.48
C PRO A 52 -2.02 -8.84 -6.82
N PRO A 53 -2.09 -7.99 -7.87
CA PRO A 53 -1.43 -8.28 -9.13
C PRO A 53 0.09 -8.35 -8.92
N GLU A 54 0.73 -9.30 -9.60
CA GLU A 54 2.18 -9.47 -9.54
C GLU A 54 2.86 -8.28 -10.22
N VAL A 55 3.55 -7.45 -9.43
CA VAL A 55 4.35 -6.32 -9.93
C VAL A 55 5.82 -6.66 -9.81
N ASN A 56 6.61 -6.35 -10.84
CA ASN A 56 8.03 -6.64 -10.85
C ASN A 56 8.72 -6.02 -9.63
N LEU A 57 9.55 -6.81 -8.93
CA LEU A 57 10.37 -6.40 -7.79
C LEU A 57 9.60 -6.10 -6.49
N VAL A 58 8.34 -6.55 -6.35
CA VAL A 58 7.61 -6.52 -5.06
C VAL A 58 7.11 -7.92 -4.72
N GLU A 59 7.31 -8.31 -3.47
CA GLU A 59 6.85 -9.55 -2.89
C GLU A 59 5.78 -9.25 -1.83
N TYR A 60 4.68 -10.00 -1.88
CA TYR A 60 3.55 -9.89 -0.97
C TYR A 60 3.57 -11.08 -0.01
N SER A 61 3.69 -10.83 1.29
CA SER A 61 3.61 -11.85 2.34
C SER A 61 2.28 -11.75 3.08
N CYS A 62 1.37 -12.67 2.78
CA CYS A 62 0.00 -12.73 3.33
C CYS A 62 -0.21 -14.05 4.08
N ASN A 63 0.30 -14.15 5.31
CA ASN A 63 0.26 -15.40 6.10
C ASN A 63 -1.18 -15.79 6.52
N GLU A 64 -2.05 -14.79 6.65
CA GLU A 64 -3.46 -14.95 7.08
C GLU A 64 -4.43 -15.01 5.88
N GLY A 65 -3.89 -15.12 4.66
CA GLY A 65 -4.69 -15.15 3.42
C GLY A 65 -5.11 -13.76 2.96
N TYR A 66 -6.27 -13.68 2.31
CA TYR A 66 -6.78 -12.47 1.65
C TYR A 66 -8.18 -12.07 2.13
N ALA A 67 -8.61 -12.59 3.28
CA ALA A 67 -9.90 -12.25 3.87
C ALA A 67 -10.00 -10.75 4.17
N ILE A 68 -11.21 -10.20 4.10
CA ILE A 68 -11.42 -8.77 4.38
C ILE A 68 -10.95 -8.45 5.80
N GLY A 69 -10.09 -7.44 5.92
CA GLY A 69 -9.52 -6.99 7.20
C GLY A 69 -8.18 -7.61 7.59
N VAL A 70 -7.67 -8.60 6.84
CA VAL A 70 -6.31 -9.12 7.04
C VAL A 70 -5.28 -8.20 6.40
N THR A 71 -4.07 -8.19 6.95
CA THR A 71 -2.97 -7.34 6.45
C THR A 71 -1.88 -8.18 5.80
N CYS A 72 -1.28 -7.65 4.73
CA CYS A 72 -0.15 -8.26 4.06
C CYS A 72 1.09 -7.37 4.22
N ALA A 73 2.23 -8.00 4.47
CA ALA A 73 3.51 -7.31 4.44
C ALA A 73 4.02 -7.22 3.00
N LEU A 74 4.58 -6.06 2.65
CA LEU A 74 5.15 -5.79 1.34
C LEU A 74 6.66 -5.64 1.45
N SER A 75 7.41 -6.31 0.58
CA SER A 75 8.86 -6.17 0.48
C SER A 75 9.27 -5.92 -0.97
N CYS A 76 10.22 -5.02 -1.20
CA CYS A 76 10.84 -4.89 -2.51
C CYS A 76 11.93 -5.97 -2.66
N VAL A 77 11.87 -6.74 -3.74
CA VAL A 77 12.92 -7.68 -4.10
C VAL A 77 14.10 -6.88 -4.64
N ILE A 78 15.16 -6.78 -3.84
CA ILE A 78 16.42 -6.18 -4.28
C ILE A 78 17.16 -7.24 -5.08
N PRO A 79 17.41 -7.04 -6.39
CA PRO A 79 18.18 -7.99 -7.17
C PRO A 79 19.58 -8.14 -6.54
N PRO A 80 20.18 -9.35 -6.60
CA PRO A 80 21.48 -9.62 -5.99
C PRO A 80 22.64 -8.89 -6.70
N THR A 81 22.36 -8.17 -7.78
CA THR A 81 23.32 -7.42 -8.58
C THR A 81 23.05 -5.92 -8.51
N ASP A 82 24.11 -5.14 -8.28
CA ASP A 82 24.04 -3.69 -8.31
C ASP A 82 23.77 -3.22 -9.74
N ALA A 83 22.80 -2.31 -9.90
CA ALA A 83 22.62 -1.60 -11.16
C ALA A 83 23.82 -0.67 -11.40
N VAL A 84 24.36 -0.71 -12.61
CA VAL A 84 25.48 0.15 -13.05
C VAL A 84 25.08 0.93 -14.29
N VAL A 85 25.66 2.14 -14.43
CA VAL A 85 25.50 2.93 -15.64
C VAL A 85 26.65 2.61 -16.59
N LEU A 86 26.30 2.17 -17.79
CA LEU A 86 27.27 1.98 -18.87
C LEU A 86 27.46 3.28 -19.66
N PRO A 87 28.67 3.53 -20.19
CA PRO A 87 28.88 4.57 -21.19
C PRO A 87 27.94 4.37 -22.40
N SER A 88 27.59 5.46 -23.09
CA SER A 88 26.60 5.45 -24.19
C SER A 88 26.90 4.46 -25.33
N ASN A 89 28.16 4.05 -25.49
CA ASN A 89 28.61 3.19 -26.58
C ASN A 89 28.87 1.73 -26.14
N VAL A 90 28.56 1.38 -24.89
CA VAL A 90 28.81 0.07 -24.28
C VAL A 90 27.49 -0.59 -23.90
N THR A 91 27.36 -1.88 -24.19
CA THR A 91 26.23 -2.75 -23.83
C THR A 91 26.70 -3.86 -22.90
N ALA A 92 25.76 -4.61 -22.33
CA ALA A 92 26.08 -5.76 -21.49
C ALA A 92 26.92 -6.83 -22.24
N ASP A 93 26.72 -6.97 -23.56
CA ASP A 93 27.37 -8.00 -24.37
C ASP A 93 28.80 -7.65 -24.80
N ASN A 94 29.14 -6.35 -24.87
CA ASN A 94 30.45 -5.88 -25.35
C ASN A 94 31.30 -5.24 -24.25
N MET A 95 30.87 -5.35 -22.99
CA MET A 95 31.60 -4.87 -21.84
C MET A 95 32.85 -5.73 -21.62
N GLU A 96 34.00 -5.07 -21.58
CA GLU A 96 35.27 -5.73 -21.32
C GLU A 96 35.46 -5.97 -19.82
N HIS A 97 36.14 -7.07 -19.47
CA HIS A 97 36.34 -7.52 -18.09
C HIS A 97 37.12 -6.52 -17.20
N TRP A 98 37.86 -5.60 -17.80
CA TRP A 98 38.65 -4.58 -17.10
C TRP A 98 37.92 -3.23 -16.96
N MET A 99 36.73 -3.07 -17.53
CA MET A 99 35.95 -1.82 -17.40
C MET A 99 35.33 -1.70 -16.01
N GLU A 100 35.46 -0.54 -15.39
CA GLU A 100 34.86 -0.23 -14.09
C GLU A 100 33.58 0.59 -14.29
N ALA A 101 32.42 -0.04 -14.13
CA ALA A 101 31.14 0.60 -14.32
C ALA A 101 30.73 1.42 -13.08
N THR A 102 30.15 2.60 -13.31
CA THR A 102 29.73 3.48 -12.20
C THR A 102 28.46 2.92 -11.56
N LYS A 103 28.52 2.64 -10.25
CA LYS A 103 27.36 2.17 -9.48
C LYS A 103 26.27 3.24 -9.40
N VAL A 104 25.02 2.82 -9.56
CA VAL A 104 23.87 3.69 -9.31
C VAL A 104 23.61 3.75 -7.80
N GLN A 105 23.51 4.97 -7.26
CA GLN A 105 23.00 5.16 -5.90
C GLN A 105 21.47 5.08 -5.94
N VAL A 106 20.92 3.92 -5.57
CA VAL A 106 19.47 3.74 -5.49
C VAL A 106 18.97 4.40 -4.21
N LYS A 107 18.07 5.38 -4.35
CA LYS A 107 17.32 5.95 -3.21
C LYS A 107 15.98 5.24 -3.13
N PHE A 108 15.82 4.38 -2.15
CA PHE A 108 14.52 3.80 -1.81
C PHE A 108 13.69 4.87 -1.10
N LYS A 109 12.50 5.14 -1.63
CA LYS A 109 11.51 5.95 -0.95
C LYS A 109 10.48 4.97 -0.40
N GLU A 110 10.36 4.88 0.92
CA GLU A 110 9.25 4.17 1.54
C GLU A 110 7.96 4.90 1.14
N SER A 111 7.27 4.35 0.15
CA SER A 111 5.88 4.68 -0.10
C SER A 111 5.07 3.82 0.84
N ASN A 112 4.64 4.39 1.97
CA ASN A 112 3.46 3.90 2.65
C ASN A 112 2.32 4.00 1.64
N LEU A 113 1.99 2.88 0.97
CA LEU A 113 0.72 2.77 0.27
C LEU A 113 -0.35 2.86 1.33
N LEU A 114 -0.81 4.09 1.54
CA LEU A 114 -1.96 4.40 2.37
C LEU A 114 -3.13 3.55 1.86
N THR A 115 -3.59 2.69 2.75
CA THR A 115 -4.90 2.05 2.74
C THR A 115 -5.96 3.05 2.28
N HIS A 116 -6.56 2.78 1.12
CA HIS A 116 -7.74 3.47 0.61
C HIS A 116 -9.02 2.87 1.20
#